data_AF-A0A3A0CVR6-F1
#
_entry.id   AF-A0A3A0CVR6-F1
#
_cell.length_a   1.000
_cell.length_b   1.000
_cell.length_c   1.000
_cell.angle_alpha   90.00
_cell.angle_beta   90.00
_cell.angle_gamma   90.00
#
_symmetry.space_group_name_H-M   'P 1'
#
loop_
_entity.id
_entity.type
_entity.pdbx_description
1 polymer ?
#
loop_
_entity_poly.entity_id
_entity_poly.type
_entity_poly.pdbx_seq_one_letter_code
_entity_poly.pdbx_strand_id
1 'polypeptide(L)'
;MAFQSRTQRTFLTMFIVCICSCALGGVVILLTDLRGMFIERTLVTLAAIGGSSLLALGAAIPTELRRWHPLGPGALGVICVTLAVSLVSIWVSYQYWPDDLEKFMGTGWLWSVELTVTGLLSLARLHARWNWVRTTTVVLLAIAGLQITATLWMDIHQGDDWFRLMSILLILGLCGVLVTPVLHHLSRTRLREDVRTTNLTLSLTCPRCQKTQEMAVGRSKCAGCGLKFDIDIEEETCRKCGYSLFQIQSSLCPECGTPIFSPPRSAEAGSPAPLPPGASG
;
A
#
# COMPACT_ATOMS: atom_id res chain seq x y z
N MET A 1 4.76 -4.57 9.90
CA MET A 1 5.89 -4.56 8.94
C MET A 1 7.03 -3.84 9.64
N ALA A 2 7.99 -4.57 10.18
CA ALA A 2 9.19 -3.96 10.71
C ALA A 2 10.00 -3.47 9.51
N PHE A 3 10.19 -2.15 9.38
CA PHE A 3 11.15 -1.54 8.46
C PHE A 3 12.55 -2.09 8.79
N GLN A 4 12.94 -3.18 8.12
CA GLN A 4 14.10 -3.98 8.50
C GLN A 4 15.40 -3.45 7.89
N SER A 5 15.33 -2.65 6.83
CA SER A 5 16.54 -2.07 6.24
C SER A 5 16.88 -0.71 6.85
N ARG A 6 18.13 -0.56 7.27
CA ARG A 6 18.71 0.70 7.78
C ARG A 6 18.51 1.85 6.77
N THR A 7 18.48 1.51 5.48
CA THR A 7 18.26 2.43 4.35
C THR A 7 16.85 3.00 4.30
N GLN A 8 15.80 2.23 4.58
CA GLN A 8 14.43 2.76 4.60
C GLN A 8 14.23 3.78 5.72
N ARG A 9 14.82 3.54 6.90
CA ARG A 9 14.78 4.50 8.00
C ARG A 9 15.46 5.80 7.62
N THR A 10 16.65 5.76 7.03
CA THR A 10 17.36 6.99 6.61
C THR A 10 16.60 7.75 5.54
N PHE A 11 15.98 7.07 4.57
CA PHE A 11 15.16 7.73 3.56
C PHE A 11 13.95 8.43 4.17
N LEU A 12 13.24 7.75 5.07
CA LEU A 12 12.06 8.31 5.73
C LEU A 12 12.42 9.51 6.61
N THR A 13 13.55 9.44 7.33
CA THR A 13 14.02 10.59 8.13
C THR A 13 14.42 11.77 7.25
N MET A 14 15.18 11.55 6.16
CA MET A 14 15.55 12.61 5.21
C MET A 14 14.31 13.26 4.59
N PHE A 15 13.30 12.46 4.26
CA PHE A 15 12.04 12.93 3.72
C PHE A 15 11.26 13.80 4.70
N ILE A 16 11.12 13.36 5.96
CA ILE A 16 10.47 14.14 7.02
C ILE A 16 11.22 15.46 7.23
N VAL A 17 12.56 15.44 7.28
CA VAL A 17 13.38 16.64 7.43
C VAL A 17 13.15 17.61 6.27
N CYS A 18 13.07 17.10 5.04
CA CYS A 18 12.79 17.92 3.85
C CYS A 18 11.38 18.55 3.88
N ILE A 19 10.36 17.82 4.30
CA ILE A 19 9.01 18.37 4.45
C ILE A 19 8.97 19.43 5.56
N CYS A 20 9.57 19.13 6.71
CA CYS A 20 9.63 20.06 7.83
C CYS A 20 10.41 21.33 7.45
N SER A 21 11.50 21.22 6.67
CA SER A 21 12.24 22.40 6.22
C SER A 21 11.45 23.23 5.20
N CYS A 22 10.72 22.60 4.28
CA CYS A 22 9.82 23.32 3.36
C CYS A 22 8.69 24.03 4.11
N ALA A 23 8.06 23.36 5.09
CA ALA A 23 7.00 23.95 5.91
C ALA A 23 7.51 25.13 6.74
N LEU A 24 8.67 24.97 7.40
CA LEU A 24 9.32 26.05 8.14
C LEU A 24 9.68 27.23 7.23
N GLY A 25 10.22 26.95 6.03
CA GLY A 25 10.50 27.98 5.03
C GLY A 25 9.26 28.78 4.64
N GLY A 26 8.14 28.09 4.37
CA GLY A 26 6.85 28.73 4.08
C GLY A 26 6.35 29.62 5.23
N VAL A 27 6.44 29.14 6.47
CA VAL A 27 6.05 29.92 7.66
C VAL A 27 6.92 31.17 7.83
N VAL A 28 8.25 31.06 7.69
CA VAL A 28 9.16 32.21 7.80
C VAL A 28 8.88 33.25 6.71
N ILE A 29 8.57 32.82 5.48
CA ILE A 29 8.20 33.72 4.39
C ILE A 29 6.88 34.46 4.70
N LEU A 30 5.88 33.75 5.22
CA LEU A 30 4.61 34.36 5.61
C LEU A 30 4.77 35.39 6.74
N LEU A 31 5.71 35.17 7.66
CA LEU A 31 5.96 36.08 8.79
C LEU A 31 6.78 37.32 8.42
N THR A 32 7.50 37.31 7.31
CA THR A 32 8.45 38.39 6.97
C THR A 32 7.83 39.60 6.26
N ASP A 33 6.51 39.58 5.98
CA ASP A 33 5.73 40.66 5.34
C ASP A 33 6.44 41.38 4.17
N LEU A 34 7.27 40.62 3.44
CA LEU A 34 7.99 41.11 2.26
C LEU A 34 7.00 41.23 1.08
N ARG A 35 6.24 42.33 1.00
CA ARG A 35 5.35 42.59 -0.15
C ARG A 35 6.10 42.44 -1.49
N GLY A 36 5.72 41.44 -2.29
CA GLY A 36 6.21 41.34 -3.67
C GLY A 36 5.89 40.02 -4.39
N MET A 37 5.95 40.08 -5.72
CA MET A 37 5.88 38.93 -6.65
C MET A 37 6.89 37.82 -6.29
N PHE A 38 7.93 38.14 -5.53
CA PHE A 38 8.92 37.18 -5.07
C PHE A 38 8.33 36.16 -4.07
N ILE A 39 7.52 36.60 -3.11
CA ILE A 39 6.90 35.70 -2.11
C ILE A 39 6.02 34.67 -2.81
N GLU A 40 5.15 35.12 -3.71
CA GLU A 40 4.20 34.25 -4.40
C GLU A 40 4.93 33.15 -5.18
N ARG A 41 5.97 33.53 -5.94
CA ARG A 41 6.80 32.56 -6.68
C ARG A 41 7.50 31.59 -5.74
N THR A 42 8.08 32.07 -4.63
CA THR A 42 8.75 31.19 -3.67
C THR A 42 7.75 30.23 -3.02
N LEU A 43 6.57 30.69 -2.61
CA LEU A 43 5.52 29.83 -2.03
C LEU A 43 5.04 28.76 -3.03
N VAL A 44 4.79 29.13 -4.29
CA VAL A 44 4.36 28.18 -5.31
C VAL A 44 5.47 27.18 -5.65
N THR A 45 6.75 27.61 -5.70
CA THR A 45 7.88 26.66 -5.90
C THR A 45 8.01 25.67 -4.75
N LEU A 46 7.88 26.13 -3.49
CA LEU A 46 7.92 25.27 -2.31
C LEU A 46 6.74 24.29 -2.31
N ALA A 47 5.55 24.76 -2.67
CA ALA A 47 4.36 23.92 -2.78
C ALA A 47 4.52 22.85 -3.89
N ALA A 48 5.03 23.24 -5.06
CA ALA A 48 5.28 22.32 -6.17
C ALA A 48 6.32 21.24 -5.78
N ILE A 49 7.46 21.64 -5.21
CA ILE A 49 8.51 20.69 -4.78
C ILE A 49 8.01 19.76 -3.68
N GLY A 50 7.30 20.29 -2.69
CA GLY A 50 6.70 19.51 -1.60
C GLY A 50 5.66 18.50 -2.12
N GLY A 51 4.74 18.96 -2.98
CA GLY A 51 3.72 18.15 -3.60
C GLY A 51 4.30 17.04 -4.47
N SER A 52 5.24 17.36 -5.36
CA SER A 52 5.90 16.35 -6.21
C SER A 52 6.68 15.33 -5.38
N SER A 53 7.27 15.74 -4.26
CA SER A 53 8.03 14.83 -3.38
C SER A 53 7.11 13.82 -2.69
N LEU A 54 5.94 14.27 -2.22
CA LEU A 54 4.91 13.39 -1.64
C LEU A 54 4.37 12.41 -2.69
N LEU A 55 4.08 12.91 -3.90
CA LEU A 55 3.59 12.07 -4.99
C LEU A 55 4.65 11.05 -5.45
N ALA A 56 5.91 11.48 -5.60
CA ALA A 56 7.01 10.62 -5.99
C ALA A 56 7.24 9.51 -4.95
N LEU A 57 7.14 9.81 -3.65
CA LEU A 57 7.20 8.79 -2.60
C LEU A 57 6.03 7.80 -2.72
N GLY A 58 4.82 8.29 -2.95
CA GLY A 58 3.64 7.45 -3.17
C GLY A 58 3.80 6.52 -4.38
N ALA A 59 4.41 7.02 -5.48
CA ALA A 59 4.66 6.25 -6.71
C ALA A 59 5.88 5.31 -6.61
N ALA A 60 6.85 5.59 -5.73
CA ALA A 60 8.01 4.75 -5.52
C ALA A 60 7.66 3.40 -4.86
N ILE A 61 6.71 3.39 -3.91
CA ILE A 61 6.34 2.18 -3.16
C ILE A 61 5.78 1.05 -4.08
N PRO A 62 4.84 1.32 -5.01
CA PRO A 62 4.41 0.33 -6.00
C PRO A 62 5.54 -0.19 -6.90
N THR A 63 6.47 0.70 -7.26
CA THR A 63 7.61 0.39 -8.14
C THR A 63 8.56 -0.61 -7.48
N GLU A 64 8.89 -0.40 -6.19
CA GLU A 64 9.78 -1.29 -5.43
C GLU A 64 9.19 -2.71 -5.29
N LEU A 65 7.87 -2.82 -5.14
CA LEU A 65 7.19 -4.10 -4.94
C LEU A 65 7.01 -4.93 -6.22
N ARG A 66 7.49 -4.45 -7.39
CA ARG A 66 7.37 -5.08 -8.73
C ARG A 66 5.97 -5.57 -9.10
N ARG A 67 4.95 -5.09 -8.38
CA ARG A 67 3.56 -5.46 -8.57
C ARG A 67 2.98 -4.32 -9.38
N TRP A 68 2.67 -4.56 -10.66
CA TRP A 68 2.19 -3.58 -11.67
C TRP A 68 3.30 -2.79 -12.39
N HIS A 69 4.05 -3.52 -13.23
CA HIS A 69 5.30 -3.07 -13.84
C HIS A 69 5.28 -1.78 -14.70
N PRO A 70 4.18 -1.35 -15.36
CA PRO A 70 4.21 -0.10 -16.12
C PRO A 70 3.76 1.14 -15.32
N LEU A 71 2.86 0.99 -14.35
CA LEU A 71 2.20 2.14 -13.71
C LEU A 71 3.13 2.94 -12.80
N GLY A 72 4.00 2.25 -12.04
CA GLY A 72 4.93 2.91 -11.12
C GLY A 72 5.92 3.86 -11.80
N PRO A 73 6.74 3.37 -12.77
CA PRO A 73 7.64 4.21 -13.54
C PRO A 73 6.91 5.29 -14.34
N GLY A 74 5.72 4.98 -14.88
CA GLY A 74 4.89 5.92 -15.61
C GLY A 74 4.47 7.12 -14.75
N ALA A 75 3.93 6.86 -13.55
CA ALA A 75 3.55 7.92 -12.61
C ALA A 75 4.74 8.81 -12.24
N LEU A 76 5.90 8.21 -11.97
CA LEU A 76 7.12 8.93 -11.59
C LEU A 76 7.63 9.82 -12.74
N GLY A 77 7.55 9.34 -13.99
CA GLY A 77 7.83 10.13 -15.18
C GLY A 77 6.90 11.34 -15.32
N VAL A 78 5.58 11.15 -15.15
CA VAL A 78 4.59 12.23 -15.23
C VAL A 78 4.82 13.28 -14.14
N ILE A 79 5.14 12.86 -12.91
CA ILE A 79 5.46 13.78 -11.80
C ILE A 79 6.71 14.61 -12.11
N CYS A 80 7.78 13.97 -12.61
CA CYS A 80 9.02 14.67 -12.95
C CYS A 80 8.81 15.69 -14.07
N VAL A 81 8.08 15.32 -15.13
CA VAL A 81 7.77 16.23 -16.25
C VAL A 81 6.92 17.40 -15.76
N THR A 82 5.85 17.11 -15.00
CA THR A 82 4.95 18.15 -14.47
C THR A 82 5.70 19.11 -13.55
N LEU A 83 6.55 18.61 -12.64
CA LEU A 83 7.37 19.45 -11.77
C LEU A 83 8.33 20.34 -12.57
N ALA A 84 9.02 19.78 -13.57
CA ALA A 84 9.95 20.53 -14.40
C ALA A 84 9.22 21.66 -15.14
N VAL A 85 8.07 21.35 -15.75
CA VAL A 85 7.22 22.35 -16.43
C VAL A 85 6.75 23.41 -15.43
N SER A 86 6.26 23.02 -14.25
CA SER A 86 5.84 23.96 -13.21
C SER A 86 6.98 24.88 -12.76
N LEU A 87 8.19 24.36 -12.52
CA LEU A 87 9.33 25.18 -12.10
C LEU A 87 9.75 26.17 -13.20
N VAL A 88 9.83 25.73 -14.46
CA VAL A 88 10.11 26.63 -15.58
C VAL A 88 9.03 27.70 -15.67
N SER A 89 7.77 27.28 -15.54
CA SER A 89 6.63 28.18 -15.62
C SER A 89 6.75 29.27 -14.54
N ILE A 90 6.86 28.93 -13.25
CA ILE A 90 6.87 29.89 -12.13
C ILE A 90 7.95 30.99 -12.29
N TRP A 91 9.10 30.67 -12.89
CA TRP A 91 10.21 31.61 -13.04
C TRP A 91 10.21 32.39 -14.36
N VAL A 92 9.64 31.83 -15.43
CA VAL A 92 9.44 32.55 -16.69
C VAL A 92 8.25 33.51 -16.51
N SER A 93 8.49 34.81 -16.68
CA SER A 93 7.53 35.87 -16.32
C SER A 93 6.09 35.57 -16.77
N TYR A 94 5.15 35.62 -15.82
CA TYR A 94 3.69 35.40 -15.99
C TYR A 94 3.06 36.16 -17.17
N GLN A 95 3.63 37.31 -17.54
CA GLN A 95 3.06 38.24 -18.52
C GLN A 95 3.02 37.74 -19.98
N TYR A 96 3.68 36.62 -20.30
CA TYR A 96 3.74 36.06 -21.66
C TYR A 96 3.17 34.65 -21.79
N TRP A 97 2.35 34.22 -20.84
CA TRP A 97 1.90 32.83 -20.82
C TRP A 97 0.73 32.60 -21.77
N PRO A 98 0.81 31.59 -22.65
CA PRO A 98 -0.35 31.13 -23.40
C PRO A 98 -1.30 30.37 -22.46
N ASP A 99 -2.61 30.58 -22.62
CA ASP A 99 -3.67 29.91 -21.82
C ASP A 99 -3.53 28.38 -21.80
N ASP A 100 -2.98 27.80 -22.86
CA ASP A 100 -2.72 26.37 -22.97
C ASP A 100 -1.76 25.85 -21.89
N LEU A 101 -0.76 26.64 -21.48
CA LEU A 101 0.27 26.18 -20.54
C LEU A 101 -0.28 26.01 -19.13
N GLU A 102 -1.25 26.86 -18.73
CA GLU A 102 -1.97 26.71 -17.47
C GLU A 102 -2.81 25.41 -17.47
N LYS A 103 -3.52 25.15 -18.59
CA LYS A 103 -4.29 23.91 -18.80
C LYS A 103 -3.40 22.66 -18.76
N PHE A 104 -2.24 22.71 -19.39
CA PHE A 104 -1.24 21.63 -19.33
C PHE A 104 -0.70 21.39 -17.93
N MET A 105 -0.39 22.46 -17.18
CA MET A 105 0.08 22.32 -15.81
C MET A 105 -1.00 21.71 -14.90
N GLY A 106 -2.23 22.22 -14.98
CA GLY A 106 -3.36 21.71 -14.20
C GLY A 106 -3.65 20.23 -14.47
N THR A 107 -3.65 19.83 -15.74
CA THR A 107 -3.85 18.42 -16.12
C THR A 107 -2.68 17.54 -15.72
N GLY A 108 -1.43 17.99 -15.86
CA GLY A 108 -0.25 17.25 -15.41
C GLY A 108 -0.27 16.93 -13.92
N TRP A 109 -0.66 17.90 -13.08
CA TRP A 109 -0.79 17.69 -11.63
C TRP A 109 -1.94 16.74 -11.28
N LEU A 110 -3.08 16.88 -11.96
CA LEU A 110 -4.24 16.00 -11.78
C LEU A 110 -3.87 14.54 -12.05
N TRP A 111 -3.28 14.25 -13.22
CA TRP A 111 -2.86 12.91 -13.60
C TRP A 111 -1.75 12.37 -12.67
N SER A 112 -0.84 13.23 -12.21
CA SER A 112 0.19 12.86 -11.23
C SER A 112 -0.43 12.35 -9.92
N VAL A 113 -1.42 13.08 -9.39
CA VAL A 113 -2.15 12.70 -8.16
C VAL A 113 -2.92 11.40 -8.40
N GLU A 114 -3.67 11.33 -9.49
CA GLU A 114 -4.55 10.20 -9.79
C GLU A 114 -3.77 8.89 -9.98
N LEU A 115 -2.67 8.92 -10.74
CA LEU A 115 -1.80 7.76 -10.94
C LEU A 115 -1.15 7.32 -9.63
N THR A 116 -0.74 8.27 -8.78
CA THR A 116 -0.16 7.98 -7.47
C THR A 116 -1.17 7.31 -6.55
N VAL A 117 -2.38 7.87 -6.44
CA VAL A 117 -3.46 7.32 -5.61
C VAL A 117 -3.87 5.93 -6.12
N THR A 118 -3.98 5.75 -7.43
CA THR A 118 -4.26 4.44 -8.04
C THR A 118 -3.16 3.43 -7.75
N GLY A 119 -1.90 3.84 -7.82
CA GLY A 119 -0.75 3.04 -7.41
C GLY A 119 -0.83 2.62 -5.94
N LEU A 120 -1.15 3.55 -5.03
CA LEU A 120 -1.32 3.26 -3.60
C LEU A 120 -2.50 2.33 -3.33
N LEU A 121 -3.63 2.50 -4.01
CA LEU A 121 -4.79 1.60 -3.91
C LEU A 121 -4.45 0.19 -4.41
N SER A 122 -3.58 0.06 -5.40
CA SER A 122 -3.14 -1.25 -5.92
C SER A 122 -2.33 -2.06 -4.89
N LEU A 123 -1.66 -1.37 -3.96
CA LEU A 123 -0.86 -1.99 -2.89
C LEU A 123 -1.73 -2.60 -1.79
N ALA A 124 -2.93 -2.08 -1.59
CA ALA A 124 -3.85 -2.59 -0.59
C ALA A 124 -4.21 -4.04 -0.95
N ARG A 125 -3.69 -4.99 -0.15
CA ARG A 125 -4.02 -6.42 -0.27
C ARG A 125 -5.40 -6.64 0.31
N LEU A 126 -6.43 -6.31 -0.46
CA LEU A 126 -7.80 -6.67 -0.14
C LEU A 126 -8.02 -8.13 -0.53
N HIS A 127 -8.70 -8.86 0.35
CA HIS A 127 -9.16 -10.22 0.06
C HIS A 127 -10.10 -10.21 -1.16
N ALA A 128 -10.18 -11.31 -1.92
CA ALA A 128 -10.90 -11.41 -3.19
C ALA A 128 -12.33 -10.86 -3.11
N ARG A 129 -13.04 -11.14 -2.00
CA ARG A 129 -14.40 -10.64 -1.72
C ARG A 129 -14.52 -9.12 -1.68
N TRP A 130 -13.45 -8.39 -1.40
CA TRP A 130 -13.43 -6.92 -1.31
C TRP A 130 -12.72 -6.26 -2.49
N ASN A 131 -12.25 -7.03 -3.46
CA ASN A 131 -11.55 -6.49 -4.63
C ASN A 131 -12.44 -5.56 -5.47
N TRP A 132 -13.76 -5.78 -5.47
CA TRP A 132 -14.73 -4.93 -6.15
C TRP A 132 -14.75 -3.48 -5.62
N VAL A 133 -14.51 -3.28 -4.31
CA VAL A 133 -14.44 -1.93 -3.72
C VAL A 133 -13.26 -1.17 -4.32
N ARG A 134 -12.10 -1.83 -4.41
CA ARG A 134 -10.90 -1.23 -5.02
C ARG A 134 -11.12 -0.87 -6.49
N THR A 135 -11.67 -1.78 -7.29
CA THR A 135 -11.92 -1.50 -8.71
C THR A 135 -12.93 -0.37 -8.88
N THR A 136 -13.97 -0.32 -8.05
CA THR A 136 -14.97 0.75 -8.08
C THR A 136 -14.35 2.10 -7.73
N THR A 137 -13.52 2.18 -6.69
CA THR A 137 -12.81 3.42 -6.34
C THR A 137 -11.88 3.89 -7.46
N VAL A 138 -11.12 2.99 -8.08
CA VAL A 138 -10.22 3.34 -9.19
C VAL A 138 -11.02 3.85 -10.40
N VAL A 139 -12.12 3.19 -10.76
CA VAL A 139 -12.99 3.64 -11.86
C VAL A 139 -13.61 5.01 -11.56
N LEU A 140 -14.09 5.24 -10.33
CA LEU A 140 -14.65 6.53 -9.92
C LEU A 140 -13.62 7.66 -10.01
N LEU A 141 -12.39 7.42 -9.54
CA LEU A 141 -11.30 8.39 -9.63
C LEU A 141 -10.94 8.70 -11.09
N ALA A 142 -10.89 7.67 -11.95
CA ALA A 142 -10.62 7.84 -13.37
C ALA A 142 -11.69 8.66 -14.10
N ILE A 143 -12.97 8.42 -13.78
CA ILE A 143 -14.06 9.23 -14.33
C ILE A 143 -13.96 10.67 -13.84
N ALA A 144 -13.67 10.90 -12.56
CA ALA A 144 -13.51 12.24 -12.00
C ALA A 144 -12.33 12.99 -12.64
N GLY A 145 -11.18 12.33 -12.81
CA GLY A 145 -10.01 12.92 -13.47
C GLY A 145 -10.24 13.25 -14.94
N LEU A 146 -10.95 12.38 -15.65
CA LEU A 146 -11.35 12.64 -17.03
C LEU A 146 -12.33 13.81 -17.14
N GLN A 147 -13.28 13.93 -16.22
CA GLN A 147 -14.20 15.09 -16.17
C GLN A 147 -13.46 16.39 -15.89
N ILE A 148 -12.56 16.42 -14.91
CA ILE A 148 -11.78 17.63 -14.59
C ILE A 148 -10.88 18.01 -15.79
N THR A 149 -10.25 17.03 -16.43
CA THR A 149 -9.47 17.25 -17.64
C THR A 149 -10.33 17.85 -18.75
N ALA A 150 -11.52 17.29 -18.99
CA ALA A 150 -12.45 17.80 -19.99
C ALA A 150 -12.89 19.25 -19.68
N THR A 151 -13.15 19.58 -18.40
CA THR A 151 -13.50 20.95 -18.01
C THR A 151 -12.39 21.96 -18.24
N LEU A 152 -11.13 21.56 -18.01
CA LEU A 152 -9.97 22.43 -18.23
C LEU A 152 -9.74 22.70 -19.72
N TRP A 153 -10.02 21.73 -20.59
CA TRP A 153 -9.72 21.84 -22.03
C TRP A 153 -10.84 22.45 -22.86
N MET A 154 -12.09 22.10 -22.56
CA MET A 154 -13.22 22.41 -23.45
C MET A 154 -13.87 23.76 -23.16
N ASP A 155 -13.39 24.53 -22.17
CA ASP A 155 -13.97 25.80 -21.69
C ASP A 155 -15.51 25.74 -21.63
N ILE A 156 -16.03 24.58 -21.19
CA ILE A 156 -17.46 24.31 -21.15
C ILE A 156 -18.07 25.34 -20.22
N HIS A 157 -19.03 26.13 -20.69
CA HIS A 157 -19.87 26.95 -19.83
C HIS A 157 -20.60 26.02 -18.87
N GLN A 158 -20.06 25.88 -17.66
CA GLN A 158 -20.48 24.86 -16.71
C GLN A 158 -21.82 25.28 -16.09
N GLY A 159 -22.88 24.54 -16.39
CA GLY A 159 -24.12 24.62 -15.64
C GLY A 159 -23.94 24.04 -14.23
N ASP A 160 -24.77 24.48 -13.28
CA ASP A 160 -24.76 24.01 -11.88
C ASP A 160 -24.77 22.47 -11.75
N ASP A 161 -25.44 21.78 -12.68
CA ASP A 161 -25.54 20.32 -12.67
C ASP A 161 -24.19 19.62 -12.89
N TRP A 162 -23.31 20.20 -13.71
CA TRP A 162 -21.99 19.61 -13.99
C TRP A 162 -21.09 19.66 -12.74
N PHE A 163 -21.06 20.80 -12.04
CA PHE A 163 -20.32 20.95 -10.79
C PHE A 163 -20.84 20.02 -9.69
N ARG A 164 -22.16 19.83 -9.62
CA ARG A 164 -22.78 18.88 -8.68
C ARG A 164 -22.33 17.45 -8.96
N LEU A 165 -22.38 17.01 -10.23
CA LEU A 165 -21.93 15.68 -10.61
C LEU A 165 -20.44 15.46 -10.27
N MET A 166 -19.59 16.42 -10.64
CA MET A 166 -18.14 16.37 -10.36
C MET A 166 -17.87 16.29 -8.85
N SER A 167 -18.59 17.07 -8.05
CA SER A 167 -18.46 17.08 -6.58
C SER A 167 -18.87 15.73 -5.97
N ILE A 168 -19.97 15.14 -6.44
CA ILE A 168 -20.43 13.82 -5.98
C ILE A 168 -19.36 12.75 -6.26
N LEU A 169 -18.80 12.73 -7.47
CA LEU A 169 -17.77 11.77 -7.86
C LEU A 169 -16.49 11.94 -7.03
N LEU A 170 -16.06 13.18 -6.78
CA LEU A 170 -14.90 13.47 -5.93
C LEU A 170 -15.12 13.02 -4.49
N ILE A 171 -16.30 13.27 -3.90
CA ILE A 171 -16.64 12.84 -2.55
C ILE A 171 -16.64 11.31 -2.46
N LEU A 172 -17.28 10.62 -3.41
CA LEU A 172 -17.32 9.16 -3.45
C LEU A 172 -15.93 8.54 -3.64
N GLY A 173 -15.11 9.12 -4.53
CA GLY A 173 -13.72 8.72 -4.73
C GLY A 173 -12.89 8.88 -3.47
N LEU A 174 -13.01 10.03 -2.78
CA LEU A 174 -12.31 10.30 -1.54
C LEU A 174 -12.74 9.33 -0.42
N CYS A 175 -14.04 9.08 -0.27
CA CYS A 175 -14.54 8.07 0.67
C CYS A 175 -13.96 6.68 0.35
N GLY A 176 -13.90 6.28 -0.92
CA GLY A 176 -13.30 5.02 -1.33
C GLY A 176 -11.81 4.92 -0.97
N VAL A 177 -11.06 6.01 -1.15
CA VAL A 177 -9.64 6.09 -0.76
C VAL A 177 -9.46 5.94 0.75
N LEU A 178 -10.31 6.58 1.56
CA LEU A 178 -10.26 6.51 3.03
C LEU A 178 -10.72 5.16 3.58
N VAL A 179 -11.71 4.52 2.96
CA VAL A 179 -12.24 3.21 3.36
C VAL A 179 -11.21 2.09 3.09
N THR A 180 -10.41 2.21 2.03
CA THR A 180 -9.44 1.19 1.64
C THR A 180 -8.41 0.82 2.73
N PRO A 181 -7.70 1.74 3.40
CA PRO A 181 -6.77 1.39 4.48
C PRO A 181 -7.49 0.77 5.68
N VAL A 182 -8.73 1.17 5.96
CA VAL A 182 -9.55 0.58 7.04
C VAL A 182 -9.91 -0.86 6.72
N LEU A 183 -10.40 -1.15 5.51
CA LEU A 183 -10.66 -2.52 5.05
C LEU A 183 -9.38 -3.36 5.05
N HIS A 184 -8.26 -2.78 4.63
CA HIS A 184 -6.98 -3.45 4.69
C HIS A 184 -6.60 -3.81 6.13
N HIS A 185 -6.79 -2.91 7.10
CA HIS A 185 -6.55 -3.21 8.52
C HIS A 185 -7.50 -4.32 9.03
N LEU A 186 -8.81 -4.22 8.74
CA LEU A 186 -9.79 -5.19 9.21
C LEU A 186 -9.58 -6.59 8.61
N SER A 187 -9.14 -6.66 7.35
CA SER A 187 -8.82 -7.94 6.72
C SER A 187 -7.64 -8.65 7.41
N ARG A 188 -6.65 -7.89 7.90
CA ARG A 188 -5.51 -8.43 8.67
C ARG A 188 -5.89 -8.87 10.08
N THR A 189 -6.85 -8.22 10.73
CA THR A 189 -7.28 -8.62 12.08
C THR A 189 -8.12 -9.88 12.03
N ARG A 190 -9.07 -9.99 11.10
CA ARG A 190 -9.88 -11.21 10.93
C ARG A 190 -9.05 -12.44 10.62
N LEU A 191 -8.05 -12.29 9.73
CA LEU A 191 -7.14 -13.40 9.41
C LEU A 191 -6.34 -13.88 10.63
N ARG A 192 -6.12 -13.00 11.62
CA ARG A 192 -5.45 -13.35 12.88
C ARG A 192 -6.40 -13.96 13.92
N GLU A 193 -7.68 -13.64 13.83
CA GLU A 193 -8.72 -14.17 14.73
C GLU A 193 -9.17 -15.57 14.31
N ASP A 194 -9.32 -15.85 13.01
CA ASP A 194 -9.69 -17.19 12.53
C ASP A 194 -8.64 -18.24 12.92
N VAL A 195 -7.35 -17.89 12.89
CA VAL A 195 -6.24 -18.77 13.32
C VAL A 195 -6.26 -19.07 14.83
N ARG A 196 -6.97 -18.27 15.65
CA ARG A 196 -6.96 -18.41 17.11
C ARG A 196 -7.97 -19.41 17.67
N THR A 197 -8.77 -20.10 16.86
CA THR A 197 -9.96 -20.80 17.37
C THR A 197 -9.85 -22.32 17.51
N THR A 198 -8.78 -22.95 17.04
CA THR A 198 -8.47 -24.33 17.45
C THR A 198 -7.44 -24.29 18.58
N ASN A 199 -7.82 -24.77 19.76
CA ASN A 199 -6.90 -25.12 20.86
C ASN A 199 -5.94 -26.21 20.37
N LEU A 200 -5.00 -25.85 19.51
CA LEU A 200 -3.96 -26.74 19.05
C LEU A 200 -2.92 -26.78 20.16
N THR A 201 -2.80 -27.93 20.81
CA THR A 201 -1.71 -28.21 21.74
C THR A 201 -0.59 -28.90 20.97
N LEU A 202 0.63 -28.40 21.12
CA LEU A 202 1.83 -29.03 20.55
C LEU A 202 2.67 -29.60 21.69
N SER A 203 3.11 -30.85 21.52
CA SER A 203 4.10 -31.46 22.41
C SER A 203 5.49 -30.98 22.00
N LEU A 204 6.14 -30.20 22.85
CA LEU A 204 7.47 -29.64 22.61
C LEU A 204 8.42 -30.02 23.74
N THR A 205 9.64 -30.40 23.38
CA THR A 205 10.72 -30.66 24.32
C THR A 205 11.53 -29.39 24.55
N CYS A 206 11.59 -28.91 25.78
CA CYS A 206 12.33 -27.68 26.10
C CYS A 206 13.84 -27.86 25.85
N PRO A 207 14.50 -27.05 25.00
CA PRO A 207 15.93 -27.21 24.70
C PRO A 207 16.83 -26.89 25.90
N ARG A 208 16.33 -26.17 26.92
CA ARG A 208 17.11 -25.77 28.09
C ARG A 208 17.05 -26.77 29.24
N CYS A 209 15.89 -27.37 29.52
CA CYS A 209 15.71 -28.30 30.65
C CYS A 209 15.24 -29.69 30.23
N GLN A 210 15.13 -29.96 28.92
CA GLN A 210 14.74 -31.24 28.32
C GLN A 210 13.36 -31.78 28.75
N LYS A 211 12.54 -30.96 29.41
CA LYS A 211 11.19 -31.35 29.81
C LYS A 211 10.26 -31.28 28.60
N THR A 212 9.64 -32.40 28.26
CA THR A 212 8.54 -32.47 27.29
C THR A 212 7.26 -31.99 27.94
N GLN A 213 6.56 -31.07 27.28
CA GLN A 213 5.29 -30.52 27.77
C GLN A 213 4.38 -30.15 26.60
N GLU A 214 3.07 -30.28 26.82
CA GLU A 214 2.08 -29.75 25.90
C GLU A 214 1.93 -28.25 26.12
N MET A 215 2.00 -27.50 25.02
CA MET A 215 1.90 -26.05 25.04
C MET A 215 0.85 -25.60 24.02
N ALA A 216 0.03 -24.64 24.40
CA ALA A 216 -0.84 -23.96 23.45
C ALA A 216 0.00 -23.12 22.47
N VAL A 217 -0.45 -23.05 21.22
CA VAL A 217 0.10 -22.17 20.19
C VAL A 217 0.02 -20.70 20.64
N GLY A 218 1.01 -19.90 20.24
CA GLY A 218 1.21 -18.52 20.68
C GLY A 218 2.26 -18.39 21.78
N ARG A 219 2.04 -17.47 22.72
CA ARG A 219 3.00 -17.17 23.79
C ARG A 219 2.82 -18.13 24.96
N SER A 220 3.82 -18.95 25.18
CA SER A 220 3.81 -19.97 26.24
C SER A 220 5.16 -19.99 26.98
N LYS A 221 5.20 -20.61 28.16
CA LYS A 221 6.41 -20.68 28.99
C LYS A 221 6.71 -22.11 29.40
N CYS A 222 7.99 -22.48 29.41
CA CYS A 222 8.43 -23.74 29.98
C CYS A 222 8.03 -23.81 31.46
N ALA A 223 7.28 -24.85 31.87
CA ALA A 223 6.89 -25.04 33.25
C ALA A 223 8.09 -25.38 34.17
N GLY A 224 9.17 -25.93 33.59
CA GLY A 224 10.43 -26.18 34.31
C GLY A 224 11.30 -24.93 34.51
N CYS A 225 11.84 -24.37 33.42
CA CYS A 225 12.88 -23.31 33.50
C CYS A 225 12.38 -21.89 33.18
N GLY A 226 11.09 -21.71 32.88
CA GLY A 226 10.52 -20.40 32.53
C GLY A 226 10.91 -19.83 31.15
N LEU A 227 11.59 -20.61 30.30
CA LEU A 227 11.92 -20.22 28.93
C LEU A 227 10.64 -19.83 28.18
N LYS A 228 10.62 -18.64 27.59
CA LYS A 228 9.47 -18.12 26.84
C LYS A 228 9.54 -18.64 25.41
N PHE A 229 8.45 -19.20 24.93
CA PHE A 229 8.25 -19.59 23.54
C PHE A 229 7.21 -18.67 22.90
N ASP A 230 7.44 -18.30 21.65
CA ASP A 230 6.43 -17.68 20.78
C ASP A 230 6.27 -18.63 19.60
N ILE A 231 5.20 -19.42 19.63
CA ILE A 231 4.92 -20.46 18.64
C ILE A 231 3.91 -19.87 17.67
N ASP A 232 4.36 -19.61 16.43
CA ASP A 232 3.48 -19.17 15.35
C ASP A 232 3.34 -20.33 14.34
N ILE A 233 2.11 -20.60 13.91
CA ILE A 233 1.82 -21.61 12.88
C ILE A 233 1.40 -20.86 11.64
N GLU A 234 2.27 -20.88 10.63
CA GLU A 234 1.91 -20.40 9.31
C GLU A 234 1.27 -21.53 8.51
N GLU A 235 -0.02 -21.39 8.19
CA GLU A 235 -0.66 -22.27 7.23
C GLU A 235 -0.13 -21.97 5.82
N GLU A 236 0.07 -23.02 5.03
CA GLU A 236 0.38 -22.86 3.62
C GLU A 236 -0.77 -22.14 2.92
N THR A 237 -0.50 -20.96 2.40
CA THR A 237 -1.47 -20.18 1.62
C THR A 237 -1.04 -20.12 0.16
N CYS A 238 -2.00 -20.03 -0.75
CA CYS A 238 -1.72 -19.85 -2.16
C CYS A 238 -0.90 -18.57 -2.38
N ARG A 239 0.28 -18.70 -2.97
CA ARG A 239 1.20 -17.55 -3.20
C ARG A 239 0.58 -16.44 -4.05
N LYS A 240 -0.42 -16.75 -4.89
CA LYS A 240 -1.07 -15.77 -5.77
C LYS A 240 -2.23 -15.03 -5.08
N CYS A 241 -3.18 -15.77 -4.49
CA CYS A 241 -4.42 -15.19 -3.94
C CYS A 241 -4.49 -15.15 -2.41
N GLY A 242 -3.64 -15.88 -1.70
CA GLY A 242 -3.65 -15.98 -0.24
C GLY A 242 -4.68 -16.94 0.35
N TYR A 243 -5.33 -17.78 -0.47
CA TYR A 243 -6.28 -18.79 0.01
C TYR A 243 -5.56 -19.85 0.87
N SER A 244 -6.11 -20.22 2.04
CA SER A 244 -5.54 -21.29 2.87
C SER A 244 -5.62 -22.61 2.12
N LEU A 245 -4.48 -23.29 2.00
CA LEU A 245 -4.38 -24.59 1.33
C LEU A 245 -4.55 -25.75 2.31
N PHE A 246 -4.89 -25.45 3.57
CA PHE A 246 -5.11 -26.45 4.59
C PHE A 246 -6.19 -27.45 4.15
N GLN A 247 -5.87 -28.74 4.21
CA GLN A 247 -6.72 -29.87 3.81
C GLN A 247 -7.14 -29.94 2.33
N ILE A 248 -6.59 -29.09 1.46
CA ILE A 248 -6.87 -29.18 0.02
C ILE A 248 -6.07 -30.33 -0.58
N GLN A 249 -6.76 -31.25 -1.25
CA GLN A 249 -6.14 -32.35 -1.99
C GLN A 249 -5.91 -32.01 -3.48
N SER A 250 -6.47 -30.92 -3.99
CA SER A 250 -6.27 -30.50 -5.39
C SER A 250 -4.86 -29.94 -5.60
N SER A 251 -4.29 -30.21 -6.79
CA SER A 251 -3.03 -29.61 -7.24
C SER A 251 -3.17 -28.15 -7.68
N LEU A 252 -4.39 -27.64 -7.75
CA LEU A 252 -4.73 -26.28 -8.15
C LEU A 252 -5.49 -25.59 -7.03
N CYS A 253 -5.21 -24.30 -6.82
CA CYS A 253 -5.96 -23.47 -5.89
C CYS A 253 -7.41 -23.29 -6.39
N PRO A 254 -8.44 -23.56 -5.55
CA PRO A 254 -9.84 -23.47 -5.98
C PRO A 254 -10.28 -22.04 -6.34
N GLU A 255 -9.63 -21.02 -5.75
CA GLU A 255 -9.95 -19.61 -6.01
C GLU A 255 -9.33 -19.07 -7.30
N CYS A 256 -8.08 -19.44 -7.60
CA CYS A 256 -7.31 -18.76 -8.64
C CYS A 256 -6.68 -19.68 -9.68
N GLY A 257 -6.89 -21.00 -9.58
CA GLY A 257 -6.34 -22.00 -10.48
C GLY A 257 -4.81 -22.09 -10.50
N THR A 258 -4.12 -21.42 -9.57
CA THR A 258 -2.65 -21.47 -9.54
C THR A 258 -2.19 -22.84 -9.03
N PRO A 259 -1.22 -23.49 -9.69
CA PRO A 259 -0.68 -24.75 -9.23
C PRO A 259 -0.05 -24.59 -7.84
N ILE A 260 -0.44 -25.49 -6.94
CA ILE A 260 0.09 -25.58 -5.60
C ILE A 260 1.37 -26.38 -5.71
N PHE A 261 2.52 -25.73 -5.48
CA PHE A 261 3.79 -26.42 -5.45
C PHE A 261 3.93 -27.10 -4.09
N SER A 262 3.23 -28.22 -3.90
CA SER A 262 3.49 -29.09 -2.77
C SER A 262 4.86 -29.72 -3.01
N PRO A 263 5.88 -29.50 -2.15
CA PRO A 263 7.06 -30.35 -2.21
C PRO A 263 6.56 -31.79 -2.12
N PRO A 264 7.17 -32.75 -2.84
CA PRO A 264 6.76 -34.14 -2.78
C PRO A 264 6.69 -34.51 -1.31
N ARG A 265 5.47 -34.73 -0.80
CA ARG A 265 5.22 -35.20 0.56
C ARG A 265 6.15 -36.38 0.68
N SER A 266 7.16 -36.29 1.54
CA SER A 266 8.18 -37.32 1.70
C SER A 266 7.44 -38.63 1.82
N ALA A 267 7.39 -39.39 0.72
CA ALA A 267 6.59 -40.57 0.64
C ALA A 267 7.14 -41.49 1.72
N GLU A 268 6.31 -41.82 2.70
CA GLU A 268 6.57 -42.95 3.59
C GLU A 268 7.93 -42.90 4.29
N ALA A 269 8.22 -41.84 5.05
CA ALA A 269 9.16 -41.96 6.15
C ALA A 269 8.52 -42.82 7.27
N GLY A 270 8.46 -44.14 7.02
CA GLY A 270 8.14 -45.18 7.99
C GLY A 270 6.71 -45.15 8.50
N SER A 271 5.84 -45.96 7.89
CA SER A 271 4.80 -46.62 8.68
C SER A 271 5.50 -47.26 9.89
N PRO A 272 5.15 -46.93 11.14
CA PRO A 272 5.80 -47.52 12.30
C PRO A 272 5.71 -49.04 12.15
N ALA A 273 6.86 -49.71 12.19
CA ALA A 273 6.91 -51.16 12.10
C ALA A 273 5.93 -51.75 13.13
N PRO A 274 5.10 -52.73 12.76
CA PRO A 274 4.17 -53.36 13.69
C PRO A 274 4.94 -53.85 14.92
N LEU A 275 4.51 -53.42 16.10
CA LEU A 275 5.07 -53.84 17.38
C LEU A 275 5.10 -55.38 17.43
N PRO A 276 6.24 -56.00 17.80
CA PRO A 276 6.33 -57.44 17.87
C PRO A 276 5.33 -57.96 18.92
N PRO A 277 4.51 -58.98 18.59
CA PRO A 277 3.63 -59.62 19.56
C PRO A 277 4.48 -60.50 20.48
N GLY A 278 4.66 -60.09 21.73
CA GLY A 278 5.15 -60.98 22.80
C GLY A 278 6.26 -60.39 23.66
N ALA A 279 5.86 -59.77 24.76
CA ALA A 279 6.67 -59.66 25.97
C ALA A 279 5.74 -59.72 27.19
N SER A 280 5.16 -60.91 27.41
CA SER A 280 4.58 -61.31 28.69
C SER A 280 5.58 -62.23 29.37
N GLY A 281 6.28 -61.71 30.37
CA GLY A 281 7.13 -62.42 31.31
C GLY A 281 7.03 -61.75 32.65
#